data_AF-A0A842SP50-F1
#
_entry.id   AF-A0A842SP50-F1
#
_cell.length_a   1.000
_cell.length_b   1.000
_cell.length_c   1.000
_cell.angle_alpha   90.00
_cell.angle_beta   90.00
_cell.angle_gamma   90.00
#
_symmetry.space_group_name_H-M   'P 1'
#
loop_
_entity.id
_entity.type
_entity.pdbx_description
1 polymer ?
#
loop_
_entity_poly.entity_id
_entity_poly.type
_entity_poly.pdbx_seq_one_letter_code
_entity_poly.pdbx_strand_id
1 'polypeptide(L)' 'VCVDRCTFEARKLEDGELVYDETHCFGCGLCVSTCPTETIKLIQRE' A
#
# COMPACT_ATOMS: atom_id res chain seq x y z
N VAL A 1 9.04 2.42 -2.61
CA VAL A 1 8.48 3.49 -1.74
C VAL A 1 7.23 3.05 -0.98
N CYS A 2 6.14 2.67 -1.65
CA CYS A 2 4.90 2.28 -0.94
C CYS A 2 5.06 0.99 -0.14
N VAL A 3 5.87 0.04 -0.64
CA VAL A 3 6.31 -1.17 0.07
C VAL A 3 7.14 -0.79 1.31
N ASP A 4 8.19 0.02 1.14
CA ASP A 4 9.10 0.42 2.22
C ASP A 4 8.42 1.21 3.36
N ARG A 5 7.35 1.95 3.05
CA ARG A 5 6.61 2.76 4.01
C ARG A 5 5.46 2.01 4.69
N CYS A 6 5.14 0.79 4.24
CA CYS A 6 4.02 0.04 4.78
C CYS A 6 4.44 -0.68 6.07
N THR A 7 4.20 -0.05 7.22
CA THR A 7 4.47 -0.66 8.54
C THR A 7 3.72 -1.96 8.81
N PHE A 8 2.59 -2.16 8.13
CA PHE A 8 1.74 -3.35 8.28
C PHE A 8 2.04 -4.43 7.24
N GLU A 9 3.03 -4.22 6.39
CA GLU A 9 3.41 -5.17 5.33
C GLU A 9 2.27 -5.51 4.36
N ALA A 10 1.24 -4.66 4.28
CA ALA A 10 0.12 -4.80 3.35
C ALA A 10 0.51 -4.62 1.87
N ARG A 11 1.71 -4.10 1.59
CA ARG A 11 2.27 -3.98 0.24
C ARG A 11 3.64 -4.62 0.23
N LYS A 12 3.85 -5.61 -0.63
CA LYS A 12 5.10 -6.38 -0.75
C LYS A 12 5.55 -6.46 -2.21
N LEU A 13 6.82 -6.73 -2.41
CA LEU A 13 7.39 -7.12 -3.70
C LEU A 13 7.62 -8.63 -3.65
N GLU A 14 6.88 -9.38 -4.46
CA GLU A 14 7.01 -10.83 -4.60
C GLU A 14 7.28 -11.13 -6.08
N ASP A 15 8.39 -11.82 -6.38
CA ASP A 15 8.83 -12.15 -7.75
C ASP A 15 8.91 -10.96 -8.72
N GLY A 16 9.15 -9.75 -8.19
CA GLY A 16 9.22 -8.51 -8.97
C GLY A 16 7.87 -7.86 -9.23
N GLU A 17 6.78 -8.44 -8.76
CA GLU A 17 5.43 -7.87 -8.82
C GLU A 17 5.03 -7.23 -7.49
N LEU A 18 4.24 -6.17 -7.57
CA LEU A 18 3.68 -5.50 -6.39
C LEU A 18 2.44 -6.25 -5.93
N VAL A 19 2.54 -6.91 -4.78
CA VAL A 19 1.41 -7.59 -4.13
C VAL A 19 0.79 -6.67 -3.08
N TYR A 20 -0.54 -6.66 -3.02
CA TYR A 20 -1.32 -5.93 -2.03
C TYR A 20 -2.22 -6.89 -1.25
N ASP A 21 -2.03 -6.94 0.06
CA ASP A 21 -2.86 -7.70 0.98
C ASP A 21 -3.76 -6.75 1.79
N GLU A 22 -5.04 -6.76 1.45
CA GLU A 22 -6.02 -5.91 2.11
C GLU A 22 -6.27 -6.30 3.58
N THR A 23 -6.01 -7.55 3.98
CA THR A 23 -6.26 -8.03 5.36
C THR A 23 -5.30 -7.38 6.35
N HIS A 24 -4.10 -7.04 5.87
CA HIS A 24 -3.07 -6.33 6.63
C HIS A 24 -3.15 -4.80 6.45
N CYS A 25 -4.05 -4.29 5.61
CA CYS A 25 -4.18 -2.86 5.36
C CYS A 25 -5.12 -2.19 6.39
N PHE A 26 -4.55 -1.42 7.32
CA PHE A 26 -5.31 -0.64 8.31
C PHE A 26 -5.69 0.78 7.86
N GLY A 27 -5.49 1.12 6.59
CA GLY A 27 -5.93 2.41 6.05
C GLY A 27 -5.14 3.65 6.48
N CYS A 28 -3.88 3.51 6.92
CA CYS A 28 -3.07 4.65 7.41
C CYS A 28 -2.74 5.74 6.37
N GLY A 29 -2.90 5.46 5.06
CA GLY A 29 -2.71 6.44 3.99
C GLY A 29 -1.27 6.81 3.62
N LEU A 30 -0.25 6.29 4.30
CA LEU A 30 1.16 6.58 3.98
C LEU A 30 1.54 6.19 2.54
N CYS A 31 0.98 5.11 2.02
CA CYS A 31 1.22 4.70 0.64
C CYS A 31 0.65 5.69 -0.38
N VAL A 32 -0.48 6.35 -0.07
CA VAL A 32 -1.09 7.37 -0.93
C VAL A 32 -0.24 8.64 -0.93
N SER A 33 0.12 9.14 0.27
CA SER A 33 0.86 10.41 0.40
C SER A 33 2.29 10.36 -0.14
N THR A 34 2.91 9.18 -0.21
CA THR A 34 4.30 9.01 -0.66
C THR A 34 4.42 8.53 -2.10
N CYS A 35 3.31 8.22 -2.78
CA CYS A 35 3.33 7.71 -4.14
C CYS A 35 3.64 8.87 -5.12
N PRO A 36 4.80 8.87 -5.82
CA PRO A 36 5.18 9.98 -6.69
C PRO A 36 4.30 10.08 -7.94
N THR A 37 3.66 8.99 -8.33
CA THR A 37 2.76 8.91 -9.49
C THR A 37 1.29 9.04 -9.09
N GLU A 38 1.00 9.26 -7.81
CA GLU A 38 -0.36 9.45 -7.27
C GLU A 38 -1.36 8.35 -7.70
N THR A 39 -0.86 7.14 -7.97
CA THR A 39 -1.66 6.05 -8.56
C THR A 39 -2.43 5.26 -7.50
N ILE A 40 -2.05 5.42 -6.23
CA ILE A 40 -2.66 4.69 -5.11
C ILE A 40 -3.81 5.51 -4.54
N LYS A 41 -4.96 4.87 -4.30
CA LYS A 41 -6.14 5.49 -3.68
C LYS A 41 -6.55 4.75 -2.42
N LEU A 42 -7.04 5.50 -1.44
CA LEU A 42 -7.74 4.98 -0.27
C LEU A 42 -9.22 4.84 -0.63
N ILE A 43 -9.80 3.69 -0.33
CA ILE A 43 -11.23 3.42 -0.46
C ILE A 43 -11.80 3.10 0.92
N GLN A 44 -13.08 3.41 1.13
CA GLN A 44 -13.78 2.98 2.34
C GLN A 44 -14.17 1.51 2.19
N ARG A 45 -13.98 0.74 3.27
CA ARG A 45 -14.56 -0.60 3.39
C ARG A 45 -16.02 -0.45 3.80
N GLU A 46 -16.91 -1.08 3.04
CA GLU A 46 -18.35 -1.15 3.31
C GLU A 46 -18.67 -2.11 4.47
#